data_AF-M4FC58-F1
#
_entry.id   AF-M4FC58-F1
#
_cell.length_a   1.000
_cell.length_b   1.000
_cell.length_c   1.000
_cell.angle_alpha   90.00
_cell.angle_beta   90.00
_cell.angle_gamma   90.00
#
_symmetry.space_group_name_H-M   'P 1'
#
loop_
_entity.id
_entity.type
_entity.pdbx_description
1 polymer ?
#
loop_
_entity_poly.entity_id
_entity_poly.type
_entity_poly.pdbx_seq_one_letter_code
_entity_poly.pdbx_strand_id
1 'polypeptide(L)'
;MDRCIYGCSAVSFFFLFILTASALPQTLEPGHHNITGSGQINSNSVLVALLDSRYTELAELVEKALLLQTLEDAVGRHNITIFAPRNEALERDLDPGFKRFLLQPGNLKSLQTLLLSHIIPTRVGSTQWPEESSKRVKHVTLGHGQVLHLSKTKGNVNRLVVNSAVITRPDDLTRPDGLIHGIERLLIPRSVQEDFNRRRNLRSISAVLPEGAPEIDPRTNRLKKSAAAAAAVPAGAPPVLPIQSAMAPGPSLAPAPAPGPGGPRHHFNGEAQVKDFIHTLLHYGGYNEMADILVNLTSLATEMGRLVSEGYVLTVLAPNDEAMAKLTTDQLSEPGAPEQIMYYHIIPEYQTEESMYNSVRRFGKVKYETLRFPHKVAAKEADGSVKFGSGDRSAYLFDPDIYTDGRISVQGIDGVLFPEEEEETVKKPSGSVKKVVQTRRGTFD
;
A
#
# COMPACT_ATOMS: atom_id res chain seq x y z
N MET A 1 58.83 25.14 -82.94
CA MET A 1 58.69 26.60 -82.91
C MET A 1 57.37 26.92 -82.24
N ASP A 2 57.43 27.65 -81.13
CA ASP A 2 56.46 28.65 -80.62
C ASP A 2 54.97 28.23 -80.43
N ARG A 3 54.34 28.33 -79.24
CA ARG A 3 54.02 29.53 -78.40
C ARG A 3 53.19 30.58 -79.16
N CYS A 4 52.04 31.11 -78.68
CA CYS A 4 51.18 30.90 -77.49
C CYS A 4 49.71 31.32 -77.90
N ILE A 5 48.67 31.65 -77.09
CA ILE A 5 48.51 32.03 -75.67
C ILE A 5 47.07 31.77 -75.15
N TYR A 6 46.70 32.29 -73.96
CA TYR A 6 45.37 32.31 -73.30
C TYR A 6 44.29 33.12 -74.08
N GLY A 7 42.98 33.14 -73.77
CA GLY A 7 42.16 32.50 -72.72
C GLY A 7 40.93 33.37 -72.31
N CYS A 8 39.99 32.83 -71.50
CA CYS A 8 38.76 33.49 -70.94
C CYS A 8 37.65 33.89 -71.94
N SER A 9 36.35 34.09 -71.57
CA SER A 9 35.48 33.55 -70.50
C SER A 9 34.00 34.00 -70.71
N ALA A 10 33.01 33.31 -70.10
CA ALA A 10 31.61 33.75 -69.82
C ALA A 10 30.62 33.93 -71.03
N VAL A 11 29.26 33.92 -70.90
CA VAL A 11 28.30 33.45 -69.84
C VAL A 11 26.84 33.36 -70.39
N SER A 12 25.98 32.54 -69.76
CA SER A 12 24.48 32.53 -69.78
C SER A 12 23.63 32.29 -71.05
N PHE A 13 22.63 31.40 -70.92
CA PHE A 13 21.17 31.65 -71.06
C PHE A 13 20.42 30.38 -70.58
N PHE A 14 19.93 30.31 -69.34
CA PHE A 14 18.58 30.71 -68.89
C PHE A 14 17.41 30.07 -69.67
N PHE A 15 16.69 29.15 -69.02
CA PHE A 15 15.35 28.72 -69.43
C PHE A 15 14.49 28.39 -68.20
N LEU A 16 13.19 28.69 -68.28
CA LEU A 16 12.20 28.54 -67.21
C LEU A 16 11.10 27.58 -67.68
N PHE A 17 10.64 26.66 -66.82
CA PHE A 17 9.37 25.96 -67.05
C PHE A 17 8.61 25.68 -65.73
N ILE A 18 7.30 25.49 -65.84
CA ILE A 18 6.34 25.74 -64.75
C ILE A 18 5.74 24.45 -64.16
N LEU A 19 5.36 24.54 -62.88
CA LEU A 19 4.75 23.49 -62.07
C LEU A 19 3.30 23.19 -62.45
N THR A 20 2.93 21.91 -62.58
CA THR A 20 1.53 21.43 -62.53
C THR A 20 1.46 20.11 -61.76
N ALA A 21 0.34 19.84 -61.07
CA ALA A 21 0.17 18.70 -60.19
C ALA A 21 -0.95 17.76 -60.66
N SER A 22 -0.79 16.46 -60.41
CA SER A 22 -1.81 15.42 -60.60
C SER A 22 -1.57 14.27 -59.62
N ALA A 23 -2.61 13.78 -58.94
CA ALA A 23 -2.52 12.71 -57.95
C ALA A 23 -3.44 11.53 -58.31
N LEU A 24 -3.01 10.31 -57.99
CA LEU A 24 -3.77 9.04 -57.95
C LEU A 24 -2.92 8.02 -57.12
N PRO A 25 -3.43 6.85 -56.69
CA PRO A 25 -3.47 6.54 -55.27
C PRO A 25 -2.46 5.47 -54.82
N GLN A 26 -2.17 5.46 -53.52
CA GLN A 26 -1.46 4.34 -52.87
C GLN A 26 -2.47 3.33 -52.31
N THR A 27 -2.22 2.05 -52.56
CA THR A 27 -2.96 0.91 -52.01
C THR A 27 -2.69 0.72 -50.52
N LEU A 28 -3.69 0.27 -49.77
CA LEU A 28 -3.52 -0.14 -48.37
C LEU A 28 -2.89 -1.54 -48.31
N GLU A 29 -1.82 -1.68 -47.52
CA GLU A 29 -1.33 -2.94 -46.97
C GLU A 29 -1.50 -2.91 -45.43
N PRO A 30 -1.93 -4.01 -44.78
CA PRO A 30 -2.22 -4.00 -43.35
C PRO A 30 -0.93 -4.02 -42.51
N GLY A 31 -0.58 -2.87 -41.93
CA GLY A 31 0.62 -2.69 -41.12
C GLY A 31 0.68 -3.63 -39.91
N HIS A 32 1.75 -4.44 -39.84
CA HIS A 32 2.15 -5.15 -38.64
C HIS A 32 2.42 -4.14 -37.51
N HIS A 33 1.63 -4.22 -36.45
CA HIS A 33 1.79 -3.39 -35.26
C HIS A 33 2.82 -4.06 -34.34
N ASN A 34 4.08 -3.67 -34.49
CA ASN A 34 5.16 -4.06 -33.58
C ASN A 34 4.83 -3.58 -32.16
N ILE A 35 4.49 -4.50 -31.26
CA ILE A 35 4.29 -4.22 -29.83
C ILE A 35 5.67 -4.11 -29.16
N THR A 36 6.37 -3.02 -29.50
CA THR A 36 7.65 -2.61 -28.92
C THR A 36 7.62 -1.09 -28.74
N GLY A 37 6.91 -0.65 -27.69
CA GLY A 37 6.83 0.75 -27.27
C GLY A 37 7.14 0.86 -25.79
N SER A 38 8.35 1.31 -25.47
CA SER A 38 8.76 1.68 -24.10
C SER A 38 7.82 2.75 -23.53
N GLY A 39 7.68 2.81 -22.20
CA GLY A 39 6.84 3.78 -21.48
C GLY A 39 7.22 5.24 -21.74
N GLN A 40 6.76 5.78 -22.87
CA GLN A 40 6.97 7.16 -23.26
C GLN A 40 5.93 8.03 -22.54
N ILE A 41 6.37 8.65 -21.44
CA ILE A 41 5.55 9.55 -20.62
C ILE A 41 5.13 10.76 -21.47
N ASN A 42 3.95 10.65 -22.08
CA ASN A 42 3.36 11.74 -22.84
C ASN A 42 2.95 12.85 -21.86
N SER A 43 3.59 14.01 -21.92
CA SER A 43 3.28 15.17 -21.05
C SER A 43 1.82 15.67 -21.17
N ASN A 44 1.12 15.23 -22.22
CA ASN A 44 -0.30 15.46 -22.45
C ASN A 44 -1.21 14.37 -21.85
N SER A 45 -0.70 13.45 -21.01
CA SER A 45 -1.50 12.36 -20.43
C SER A 45 -2.38 12.80 -19.26
N VAL A 46 -3.54 12.15 -19.12
CA VAL A 46 -4.45 12.28 -17.97
C VAL A 46 -3.80 11.84 -16.64
N LEU A 47 -2.80 10.94 -16.66
CA LEU A 47 -2.11 10.49 -15.45
C LEU A 47 -1.13 11.55 -14.94
N VAL A 48 -0.31 12.12 -15.82
CA VAL A 48 0.54 13.28 -15.49
C VAL A 48 -0.34 14.44 -15.00
N ALA A 49 -1.45 14.70 -15.69
CA ALA A 49 -2.42 15.70 -15.28
C ALA A 49 -3.12 15.41 -13.94
N LEU A 50 -3.13 14.17 -13.44
CA LEU A 50 -3.62 13.82 -12.10
C LEU A 50 -2.54 14.09 -11.03
N LEU A 51 -1.28 13.72 -11.30
CA LEU A 51 -0.17 13.95 -10.35
C LEU A 51 0.08 15.45 -10.13
N ASP A 52 0.03 16.26 -11.19
CA ASP A 52 0.17 17.73 -11.13
C ASP A 52 -1.07 18.47 -10.57
N SER A 53 -2.09 17.75 -10.07
CA SER A 53 -3.41 18.31 -9.80
C SER A 53 -3.69 18.68 -8.33
N ARG A 54 -4.87 19.29 -8.12
CA ARG A 54 -5.48 19.51 -6.81
C ARG A 54 -6.00 18.26 -6.10
N TYR A 55 -5.70 17.06 -6.60
CA TYR A 55 -6.18 15.76 -6.09
C TYR A 55 -5.02 14.95 -5.46
N THR A 56 -4.15 15.62 -4.70
CA THR A 56 -2.91 15.05 -4.18
C THR A 56 -3.11 13.81 -3.30
N GLU A 57 -4.13 13.79 -2.43
CA GLU A 57 -4.46 12.59 -1.63
C GLU A 57 -4.82 11.38 -2.50
N LEU A 58 -5.35 11.59 -3.73
CA LEU A 58 -5.61 10.48 -4.66
C LEU A 58 -4.32 10.02 -5.37
N ALA A 59 -3.44 10.95 -5.73
CA ALA A 59 -2.14 10.64 -6.32
C ALA A 59 -1.28 9.80 -5.36
N GLU A 60 -1.15 10.23 -4.10
CA GLU A 60 -0.43 9.49 -3.04
C GLU A 60 -1.00 8.08 -2.82
N LEU A 61 -2.33 7.90 -2.91
CA LEU A 61 -2.94 6.57 -2.82
C LEU A 61 -2.67 5.70 -4.06
N VAL A 62 -2.61 6.28 -5.26
CA VAL A 62 -2.26 5.55 -6.50
C VAL A 62 -0.81 5.06 -6.47
N GLU A 63 0.10 5.87 -5.94
CA GLU A 63 1.50 5.50 -5.68
C GLU A 63 1.60 4.39 -4.63
N LYS A 64 1.00 4.59 -3.43
CA LYS A 64 1.01 3.57 -2.34
C LYS A 64 0.29 2.26 -2.71
N ALA A 65 -0.58 2.26 -3.72
CA ALA A 65 -1.24 1.09 -4.25
C ALA A 65 -0.48 0.38 -5.39
N LEU A 66 0.70 0.89 -5.78
CA LEU A 66 1.53 0.38 -6.89
C LEU A 66 0.77 0.31 -8.23
N LEU A 67 -0.19 1.23 -8.45
CA LEU A 67 -1.10 1.15 -9.61
C LEU A 67 -0.59 1.84 -10.88
N LEU A 68 0.46 2.67 -10.82
CA LEU A 68 0.91 3.51 -11.94
C LEU A 68 1.01 2.74 -13.27
N GLN A 69 1.80 1.64 -13.30
CA GLN A 69 1.95 0.79 -14.49
C GLN A 69 0.62 0.21 -14.99
N THR A 70 -0.28 -0.18 -14.09
CA THR A 70 -1.62 -0.71 -14.46
C THR A 70 -2.51 0.36 -15.10
N LEU A 71 -2.35 1.63 -14.67
CA LEU A 71 -3.06 2.76 -15.25
C LEU A 71 -2.45 3.19 -16.59
N GLU A 72 -1.12 3.19 -16.73
CA GLU A 72 -0.43 3.43 -18.00
C GLU A 72 -0.85 2.40 -19.05
N ASP A 73 -0.85 1.11 -18.70
CA ASP A 73 -1.36 0.03 -19.55
C ASP A 73 -2.86 0.22 -19.89
N ALA A 74 -3.67 0.79 -19.01
CA ALA A 74 -5.09 1.05 -19.28
C ALA A 74 -5.27 2.21 -20.28
N VAL A 75 -4.53 3.31 -20.05
CA VAL A 75 -4.51 4.51 -20.89
C VAL A 75 -3.98 4.22 -22.30
N GLY A 76 -2.96 3.37 -22.42
CA GLY A 76 -2.43 2.92 -23.70
C GLY A 76 -3.38 2.06 -24.54
N ARG A 77 -4.46 1.53 -23.94
CA ARG A 77 -5.48 0.72 -24.63
C ARG A 77 -6.80 1.46 -24.84
N HIS A 78 -7.22 2.30 -23.89
CA HIS A 78 -8.56 2.89 -23.85
C HIS A 78 -8.52 4.31 -23.27
N ASN A 79 -9.31 5.23 -23.84
CA ASN A 79 -9.45 6.55 -23.23
C ASN A 79 -10.27 6.44 -21.93
N ILE A 80 -9.69 6.83 -20.79
CA ILE A 80 -10.28 6.57 -19.46
C ILE A 80 -11.08 7.77 -18.91
N THR A 81 -11.97 7.48 -17.95
CA THR A 81 -12.63 8.47 -17.09
C THR A 81 -12.28 8.18 -15.64
N ILE A 82 -11.68 9.16 -14.94
CA ILE A 82 -11.34 9.08 -13.52
C ILE A 82 -12.32 9.93 -12.70
N PHE A 83 -12.86 9.37 -11.62
CA PHE A 83 -13.67 10.12 -10.65
C PHE A 83 -12.82 10.46 -9.43
N ALA A 84 -12.21 11.65 -9.42
CA ALA A 84 -11.29 12.05 -8.37
C ALA A 84 -12.04 12.64 -7.17
N PRO A 85 -12.04 12.00 -5.98
CA PRO A 85 -12.58 12.60 -4.77
C PRO A 85 -11.73 13.78 -4.33
N ARG A 86 -12.36 14.84 -3.80
CA ARG A 86 -11.64 15.97 -3.22
C ARG A 86 -10.85 15.53 -1.97
N ASN A 87 -9.67 16.12 -1.74
CA ASN A 87 -8.79 15.80 -0.61
C ASN A 87 -9.52 15.80 0.74
N GLU A 88 -10.43 16.74 0.99
CA GLU A 88 -11.14 16.84 2.28
C GLU A 88 -11.95 15.56 2.59
N ALA A 89 -12.39 14.83 1.56
CA ALA A 89 -13.12 13.58 1.71
C ALA A 89 -12.24 12.35 1.98
N LEU A 90 -10.92 12.47 1.81
CA LEU A 90 -9.92 11.45 2.16
C LEU A 90 -9.25 11.80 3.50
N GLU A 91 -9.10 13.10 3.81
CA GLU A 91 -8.59 13.59 5.09
C GLU A 91 -9.61 13.49 6.23
N ARG A 92 -10.87 13.91 6.01
CA ARG A 92 -11.81 14.26 7.09
C ARG A 92 -13.12 13.47 7.07
N ASP A 93 -13.70 13.27 5.89
CA ASP A 93 -15.01 12.60 5.77
C ASP A 93 -14.92 11.06 5.87
N LEU A 94 -13.70 10.50 5.92
CA LEU A 94 -13.42 9.07 5.95
C LEU A 94 -13.20 8.58 7.38
N ASP A 95 -13.81 7.44 7.76
CA ASP A 95 -13.61 6.83 9.08
C ASP A 95 -12.11 6.57 9.35
N PRO A 96 -11.52 7.06 10.45
CA PRO A 96 -10.09 6.88 10.74
C PRO A 96 -9.66 5.42 10.86
N GLY A 97 -10.56 4.54 11.30
CA GLY A 97 -10.32 3.09 11.32
C GLY A 97 -10.21 2.51 9.91
N PHE A 98 -11.08 2.95 9.01
CA PHE A 98 -11.09 2.58 7.59
C PHE A 98 -9.90 3.17 6.82
N LYS A 99 -9.53 4.44 7.04
CA LYS A 99 -8.30 5.05 6.45
C LYS A 99 -7.07 4.26 6.89
N ARG A 100 -6.96 3.90 8.19
CA ARG A 100 -5.89 3.04 8.70
C ARG A 100 -5.89 1.63 8.09
N PHE A 101 -7.06 1.02 7.86
CA PHE A 101 -7.16 -0.28 7.20
C PHE A 101 -6.66 -0.23 5.75
N LEU A 102 -7.05 0.79 4.97
CA LEU A 102 -6.62 0.94 3.58
C LEU A 102 -5.11 1.21 3.43
N LEU A 103 -4.51 1.95 4.37
CA LEU A 103 -3.09 2.30 4.36
C LEU A 103 -2.16 1.22 4.96
N GLN A 104 -2.70 0.14 5.50
CA GLN A 104 -1.90 -1.01 5.93
C GLN A 104 -1.46 -1.85 4.73
N PRO A 105 -0.15 -2.14 4.55
CA PRO A 105 0.34 -2.89 3.39
C PRO A 105 -0.37 -4.24 3.18
N GLY A 106 -0.71 -4.97 4.26
CA GLY A 106 -1.42 -6.25 4.21
C GLY A 106 -2.86 -6.20 3.62
N ASN A 107 -3.33 -5.02 3.21
CA ASN A 107 -4.63 -4.79 2.58
C ASN A 107 -4.52 -4.09 1.20
N LEU A 108 -3.34 -4.08 0.55
CA LEU A 108 -3.12 -3.48 -0.79
C LEU A 108 -4.18 -3.89 -1.82
N LYS A 109 -4.57 -5.16 -1.91
CA LYS A 109 -5.65 -5.59 -2.82
C LYS A 109 -6.96 -4.86 -2.59
N SER A 110 -7.31 -4.53 -1.35
CA SER A 110 -8.52 -3.78 -1.01
C SER A 110 -8.37 -2.28 -1.38
N LEU A 111 -7.18 -1.69 -1.22
CA LEU A 111 -6.88 -0.33 -1.70
C LEU A 111 -6.89 -0.23 -3.24
N GLN A 112 -6.20 -1.15 -3.95
CA GLN A 112 -6.22 -1.24 -5.40
C GLN A 112 -7.64 -1.40 -5.94
N THR A 113 -8.43 -2.31 -5.35
CA THR A 113 -9.83 -2.54 -5.71
C THR A 113 -10.68 -1.27 -5.55
N LEU A 114 -10.44 -0.48 -4.50
CA LEU A 114 -11.11 0.79 -4.26
C LEU A 114 -10.72 1.86 -5.28
N LEU A 115 -9.42 2.04 -5.57
CA LEU A 115 -8.94 3.03 -6.54
C LEU A 115 -9.38 2.69 -7.96
N LEU A 116 -9.25 1.43 -8.38
CA LEU A 116 -9.71 0.98 -9.70
C LEU A 116 -11.24 1.05 -9.86
N SER A 117 -12.03 1.13 -8.77
CA SER A 117 -13.47 1.41 -8.82
C SER A 117 -13.82 2.85 -9.17
N HIS A 118 -12.86 3.79 -9.07
CA HIS A 118 -13.04 5.18 -9.46
C HIS A 118 -12.77 5.42 -10.95
N ILE A 119 -12.41 4.39 -11.71
CA ILE A 119 -11.94 4.53 -13.11
C ILE A 119 -12.77 3.65 -14.05
N ILE A 120 -13.29 4.26 -15.12
CA ILE A 120 -13.96 3.55 -16.23
C ILE A 120 -13.03 3.54 -17.45
N PRO A 121 -12.84 2.39 -18.15
CA PRO A 121 -12.11 2.30 -19.42
C PRO A 121 -12.88 2.87 -20.62
N THR A 122 -13.67 3.93 -20.42
CA THR A 122 -14.39 4.66 -21.48
C THR A 122 -14.43 6.14 -21.13
N ARG A 123 -14.19 7.02 -22.10
CA ARG A 123 -14.29 8.48 -21.96
C ARG A 123 -15.76 8.92 -21.91
N VAL A 124 -16.19 9.50 -20.79
CA VAL A 124 -17.58 9.97 -20.56
C VAL A 124 -17.53 11.40 -20.04
N GLY A 125 -17.63 12.38 -20.95
CA GLY A 125 -17.71 13.79 -20.58
C GLY A 125 -19.08 14.18 -20.03
N SER A 126 -19.19 15.37 -19.41
CA SER A 126 -20.45 15.86 -18.82
C SER A 126 -21.62 15.95 -19.80
N THR A 127 -21.33 16.20 -21.09
CA THR A 127 -22.32 16.24 -22.18
C THR A 127 -22.83 14.86 -22.59
N GLN A 128 -22.11 13.79 -22.26
CA GLN A 128 -22.46 12.40 -22.57
C GLN A 128 -23.24 11.72 -21.42
N TRP A 129 -23.59 12.47 -20.38
CA TRP A 129 -24.26 11.96 -19.19
C TRP A 129 -25.73 11.60 -19.50
N PRO A 130 -26.22 10.43 -19.08
CA PRO A 130 -27.56 9.95 -19.46
C PRO A 130 -28.69 10.89 -19.02
N GLU A 131 -29.68 11.05 -19.90
CA GLU A 131 -30.83 11.95 -19.65
C GLU A 131 -31.77 11.44 -18.56
N GLU A 132 -32.54 12.37 -17.96
CA GLU A 132 -33.45 12.12 -16.83
C GLU A 132 -34.49 11.00 -17.11
N SER A 133 -34.91 10.83 -18.37
CA SER A 133 -35.83 9.78 -18.81
C SER A 133 -35.17 8.40 -18.98
N SER A 134 -33.85 8.32 -18.99
CA SER A 134 -33.08 7.09 -19.20
C SER A 134 -32.80 6.37 -17.88
N LYS A 135 -32.91 5.04 -17.89
CA LYS A 135 -32.49 4.22 -16.75
C LYS A 135 -30.99 4.41 -16.50
N ARG A 136 -30.59 4.49 -15.22
CA ARG A 136 -29.20 4.56 -14.74
C ARG A 136 -28.26 3.71 -15.60
N VAL A 137 -27.36 4.36 -16.34
CA VAL A 137 -26.44 3.67 -17.25
C VAL A 137 -25.32 3.02 -16.44
N LYS A 138 -25.05 1.75 -16.73
CA LYS A 138 -24.03 0.93 -16.07
C LYS A 138 -22.72 1.01 -16.84
N HIS A 139 -21.66 1.40 -16.16
CA HIS A 139 -20.29 1.35 -16.68
C HIS A 139 -19.47 0.38 -15.83
N VAL A 140 -18.83 -0.59 -16.47
CA VAL A 140 -17.86 -1.49 -15.82
C VAL A 140 -16.60 -0.69 -15.50
N THR A 141 -16.04 -0.85 -14.31
CA THR A 141 -14.79 -0.17 -13.90
C THR A 141 -13.55 -0.98 -14.28
N LEU A 142 -12.36 -0.38 -14.15
CA LEU A 142 -11.11 -1.15 -14.11
C LEU A 142 -11.08 -2.11 -12.91
N GLY A 143 -11.80 -1.79 -11.83
CA GLY A 143 -12.02 -2.71 -10.72
C GLY A 143 -12.83 -3.94 -11.16
N HIS A 144 -12.21 -5.12 -11.09
CA HIS A 144 -12.79 -6.39 -11.53
C HIS A 144 -14.20 -6.63 -10.97
N GLY A 145 -15.17 -6.84 -11.86
CA GLY A 145 -16.56 -7.17 -11.50
C GLY A 145 -17.39 -6.01 -10.94
N GLN A 146 -16.85 -4.78 -10.89
CA GLN A 146 -17.54 -3.63 -10.31
C GLN A 146 -18.15 -2.70 -11.37
N VAL A 147 -19.20 -1.98 -10.97
CA VAL A 147 -20.06 -1.20 -11.85
C VAL A 147 -20.43 0.14 -11.21
N LEU A 148 -20.20 1.23 -11.92
CA LEU A 148 -20.73 2.55 -11.60
C LEU A 148 -22.03 2.81 -12.35
N HIS A 149 -22.98 3.45 -11.68
CA HIS A 149 -24.25 3.89 -12.25
C HIS A 149 -24.23 5.40 -12.43
N LEU A 150 -24.33 5.87 -13.66
CA LEU A 150 -24.36 7.30 -13.98
C LEU A 150 -25.82 7.77 -14.10
N SER A 151 -26.12 8.93 -13.51
CA SER A 151 -27.45 9.57 -13.56
C SER A 151 -27.39 11.07 -13.32
N LYS A 152 -28.38 11.83 -13.84
CA LYS A 152 -28.66 13.21 -13.43
C LYS A 152 -29.70 13.18 -12.30
N THR A 153 -29.57 14.05 -11.29
CA THR A 153 -30.61 14.26 -10.27
C THR A 153 -31.23 15.65 -10.38
N LYS A 154 -32.55 15.70 -10.20
CA LYS A 154 -33.37 16.91 -10.32
C LYS A 154 -33.33 17.74 -9.04
N GLY A 155 -33.23 19.06 -9.18
CA GLY A 155 -33.28 20.05 -8.11
C GLY A 155 -33.22 21.46 -8.72
N ASN A 156 -33.02 22.50 -7.90
CA ASN A 156 -32.86 23.88 -8.42
C ASN A 156 -31.64 24.04 -9.35
N VAL A 157 -30.68 23.12 -9.28
CA VAL A 157 -29.58 22.94 -10.24
C VAL A 157 -29.49 21.44 -10.54
N ASN A 158 -29.41 21.07 -11.82
CA ASN A 158 -29.19 19.67 -12.21
C ASN A 158 -27.81 19.21 -11.74
N ARG A 159 -27.73 18.13 -10.96
CA ARG A 159 -26.47 17.58 -10.45
C ARG A 159 -26.16 16.24 -11.14
N LEU A 160 -24.91 16.02 -11.53
CA LEU A 160 -24.44 14.75 -12.10
C LEU A 160 -23.99 13.81 -10.97
N VAL A 161 -24.45 12.55 -10.96
CA VAL A 161 -24.25 11.61 -9.85
C VAL A 161 -23.67 10.29 -10.32
N VAL A 162 -22.65 9.80 -9.59
CA VAL A 162 -21.91 8.55 -9.79
C VAL A 162 -22.22 7.61 -8.63
N ASN A 163 -23.00 6.55 -8.88
CA ASN A 163 -23.64 5.69 -7.87
C ASN A 163 -24.49 6.49 -6.86
N SER A 164 -23.83 7.10 -5.87
CA SER A 164 -24.43 7.93 -4.83
C SER A 164 -23.61 9.19 -4.52
N ALA A 165 -22.41 9.35 -5.09
CA ALA A 165 -21.56 10.52 -4.91
C ALA A 165 -21.83 11.52 -6.04
N VAL A 166 -22.01 12.80 -5.69
CA VAL A 166 -22.25 13.84 -6.68
C VAL A 166 -20.93 14.41 -7.23
N ILE A 167 -20.91 14.71 -8.53
CA ILE A 167 -19.82 15.46 -9.16
C ILE A 167 -19.92 16.93 -8.74
N THR A 168 -18.83 17.42 -8.16
CA THR A 168 -18.61 18.83 -7.80
C THR A 168 -17.94 19.63 -8.92
N ARG A 169 -17.14 18.96 -9.75
CA ARG A 169 -16.35 19.55 -10.85
C ARG A 169 -16.43 18.66 -12.10
N PRO A 170 -17.38 18.90 -13.01
CA PRO A 170 -17.46 18.15 -14.26
C PRO A 170 -16.33 18.53 -15.21
N ASP A 171 -15.71 17.53 -15.84
CA ASP A 171 -14.63 17.68 -16.83
C ASP A 171 -13.42 18.54 -16.36
N ASP A 172 -13.17 18.61 -15.04
CA ASP A 172 -12.21 19.50 -14.34
C ASP A 172 -10.80 19.47 -14.95
N LEU A 173 -10.36 18.28 -15.39
CA LEU A 173 -9.15 18.09 -16.17
C LEU A 173 -9.46 17.20 -17.37
N THR A 174 -9.17 17.72 -18.56
CA THR A 174 -9.38 17.02 -19.84
C THR A 174 -8.06 16.89 -20.59
N ARG A 175 -7.84 15.71 -21.18
CA ARG A 175 -6.71 15.35 -22.04
C ARG A 175 -7.18 14.52 -23.26
N PRO A 176 -6.31 14.21 -24.23
CA PRO A 176 -6.67 13.38 -25.39
C PRO A 176 -6.99 11.93 -24.99
N ASP A 177 -6.24 11.41 -24.01
CA ASP A 177 -6.23 10.03 -23.51
C ASP A 177 -7.20 9.79 -22.33
N GLY A 178 -7.77 10.85 -21.74
CA GLY A 178 -8.75 10.71 -20.68
C GLY A 178 -9.31 12.02 -20.15
N LEU A 179 -10.15 11.91 -19.12
CA LEU A 179 -10.67 13.06 -18.37
C LEU A 179 -10.92 12.71 -16.90
N ILE A 180 -10.99 13.74 -16.07
CA ILE A 180 -11.17 13.65 -14.61
C ILE A 180 -12.40 14.47 -14.20
N HIS A 181 -13.32 13.82 -13.47
CA HIS A 181 -14.45 14.47 -12.81
C HIS A 181 -14.21 14.53 -11.31
N GLY A 182 -14.29 15.71 -10.70
CA GLY A 182 -14.15 15.89 -9.26
C GLY A 182 -15.42 15.50 -8.50
N ILE A 183 -15.40 14.40 -7.73
CA ILE A 183 -16.55 13.94 -6.94
C ILE A 183 -16.52 14.42 -5.48
N GLU A 184 -17.68 14.58 -4.87
CA GLU A 184 -17.81 15.15 -3.52
C GLU A 184 -17.16 14.28 -2.44
N ARG A 185 -17.09 12.95 -2.64
CA ARG A 185 -16.68 11.95 -1.65
C ARG A 185 -16.22 10.65 -2.30
N LEU A 186 -15.45 9.84 -1.55
CA LEU A 186 -14.93 8.54 -1.97
C LEU A 186 -16.03 7.54 -2.38
N LEU A 187 -15.79 6.76 -3.44
CA LEU A 187 -16.57 5.59 -3.81
C LEU A 187 -16.00 4.36 -3.08
N ILE A 188 -16.80 3.74 -2.20
CA ILE A 188 -16.39 2.56 -1.44
C ILE A 188 -17.11 1.32 -1.99
N PRO A 189 -16.39 0.34 -2.57
CA PRO A 189 -16.98 -0.92 -3.01
C PRO A 189 -17.42 -1.82 -1.87
N ARG A 190 -18.43 -2.66 -2.12
CA ARG A 190 -18.93 -3.62 -1.12
C ARG A 190 -17.87 -4.61 -0.64
N SER A 191 -17.06 -5.16 -1.56
CA SER A 191 -15.97 -6.08 -1.20
C SER A 191 -14.95 -5.46 -0.24
N VAL A 192 -14.58 -4.20 -0.45
CA VAL A 192 -13.63 -3.46 0.39
C VAL A 192 -14.22 -3.16 1.77
N GLN A 193 -15.53 -2.86 1.82
CA GLN A 193 -16.27 -2.71 3.07
C GLN A 193 -16.40 -4.05 3.83
N GLU A 194 -16.60 -5.16 3.12
CA GLU A 194 -16.67 -6.51 3.67
C GLU A 194 -15.31 -6.96 4.23
N ASP A 195 -14.20 -6.65 3.56
CA ASP A 195 -12.84 -6.94 4.06
C ASP A 195 -12.49 -6.15 5.32
N PHE A 196 -12.85 -4.86 5.39
CA PHE A 196 -12.72 -4.06 6.61
C PHE A 196 -13.51 -4.68 7.77
N ASN A 197 -14.77 -5.03 7.53
CA ASN A 197 -15.63 -5.67 8.52
C ASN A 197 -15.04 -7.02 8.96
N ARG A 198 -14.46 -7.81 8.03
CA ARG A 198 -13.77 -9.08 8.30
C ARG A 198 -12.56 -8.89 9.22
N ARG A 199 -11.64 -7.97 8.89
CA ARG A 199 -10.47 -7.64 9.74
C ARG A 199 -10.90 -7.13 11.13
N ARG A 200 -11.96 -6.33 11.21
CA ARG A 200 -12.52 -5.82 12.48
C ARG A 200 -13.07 -6.96 13.35
N ASN A 201 -13.84 -7.88 12.75
CA ASN A 201 -14.42 -9.01 13.45
C ASN A 201 -13.34 -10.01 13.94
N LEU A 202 -12.30 -10.28 13.14
CA LEU A 202 -11.18 -11.11 13.55
C LEU A 202 -10.49 -10.55 14.81
N ARG A 203 -10.22 -9.24 14.86
CA ARG A 203 -9.64 -8.59 16.05
C ARG A 203 -10.53 -8.65 17.29
N SER A 204 -11.85 -8.67 17.15
CA SER A 204 -12.75 -8.88 18.29
C SER A 204 -12.83 -10.35 18.75
N ILE A 205 -12.55 -11.30 17.85
CA ILE A 205 -12.52 -12.74 18.20
C ILE A 205 -11.20 -13.09 18.91
N SER A 206 -10.07 -12.58 18.43
CA SER A 206 -8.75 -12.78 19.07
C SER A 206 -8.60 -12.10 20.44
N ALA A 207 -9.48 -11.15 20.78
CA ALA A 207 -9.52 -10.48 22.08
C ALA A 207 -10.31 -11.25 23.14
N VAL A 208 -10.96 -12.36 22.79
CA VAL A 208 -11.59 -13.27 23.75
C VAL A 208 -10.49 -14.17 24.30
N LEU A 209 -10.22 -14.08 25.62
CA LEU A 209 -9.30 -15.04 26.27
C LEU A 209 -9.81 -16.47 26.01
N PRO A 210 -8.95 -17.43 25.67
CA PRO A 210 -9.35 -18.83 25.60
C PRO A 210 -9.80 -19.27 26.99
N GLU A 211 -11.10 -19.57 27.16
CA GLU A 211 -11.59 -20.21 28.36
C GLU A 211 -10.86 -21.55 28.54
N GLY A 212 -10.28 -21.77 29.73
CA GLY A 212 -9.54 -22.99 30.02
C GLY A 212 -10.42 -24.23 29.80
N ALA A 213 -9.85 -25.28 29.23
CA ALA A 213 -10.57 -26.51 28.90
C ALA A 213 -11.41 -26.98 30.11
N PRO A 214 -12.74 -27.15 29.96
CA PRO A 214 -13.65 -27.16 31.09
C PRO A 214 -13.38 -28.37 31.99
N GLU A 215 -13.00 -28.11 33.25
CA GLU A 215 -12.55 -29.15 34.18
C GLU A 215 -13.57 -30.28 34.31
N ILE A 216 -13.19 -31.47 33.85
CA ILE A 216 -13.93 -32.71 34.06
C ILE A 216 -13.62 -33.21 35.47
N ASP A 217 -14.63 -33.27 36.34
CA ASP A 217 -14.46 -33.79 37.70
C ASP A 217 -14.23 -35.32 37.67
N PRO A 218 -13.03 -35.82 38.07
CA PRO A 218 -12.61 -37.19 37.76
C PRO A 218 -13.37 -38.28 38.55
N ARG A 219 -14.22 -37.91 39.51
CA ARG A 219 -15.14 -38.84 40.20
C ARG A 219 -16.51 -38.94 39.55
N THR A 220 -16.91 -37.96 38.73
CA THR A 220 -18.28 -37.88 38.18
C THR A 220 -18.32 -37.76 36.65
N ASN A 221 -17.17 -37.58 36.01
CA ASN A 221 -16.99 -37.41 34.56
C ASN A 221 -17.88 -36.32 33.97
N ARG A 222 -18.13 -35.25 34.75
CA ARG A 222 -18.97 -34.10 34.42
C ARG A 222 -18.15 -32.81 34.49
N LEU A 223 -18.51 -31.86 33.63
CA LEU A 223 -17.91 -30.53 33.62
C LEU A 223 -18.26 -29.79 34.93
N LYS A 224 -17.27 -29.22 35.61
CA LYS A 224 -17.50 -28.29 36.73
C LYS A 224 -18.15 -27.01 36.19
N LYS A 225 -19.47 -26.89 36.40
CA LYS A 225 -20.24 -25.72 35.97
C LYS A 225 -19.87 -24.50 36.81
N SER A 226 -19.33 -23.45 36.18
CA SER A 226 -19.07 -22.18 36.85
C SER A 226 -20.39 -21.51 37.29
N ALA A 227 -20.34 -20.76 38.39
CA ALA A 227 -21.55 -20.25 39.05
C ALA A 227 -22.39 -19.27 38.20
N ALA A 228 -21.80 -18.66 37.17
CA ALA A 228 -22.47 -17.71 36.28
C ALA A 228 -23.61 -18.32 35.45
N ALA A 229 -23.55 -19.63 35.13
CA ALA A 229 -24.51 -20.30 34.27
C ALA A 229 -25.72 -20.90 35.02
N ALA A 230 -25.98 -20.49 36.28
CA ALA A 230 -26.98 -21.11 37.17
C ALA A 230 -28.44 -20.68 36.93
N ALA A 231 -28.74 -19.97 35.84
CA ALA A 231 -30.11 -19.56 35.50
C ALA A 231 -30.98 -20.73 35.00
N ALA A 232 -31.81 -21.26 35.91
CA ALA A 232 -33.05 -22.00 35.67
C ALA A 232 -33.13 -23.03 34.52
N VAL A 233 -32.94 -24.31 34.84
CA VAL A 233 -33.64 -25.43 34.18
C VAL A 233 -34.23 -26.32 35.28
N PRO A 234 -35.54 -26.62 35.29
CA PRO A 234 -36.15 -27.47 36.32
C PRO A 234 -35.72 -28.94 36.15
N ALA A 235 -35.59 -29.66 37.27
CA ALA A 235 -35.24 -31.08 37.26
C ALA A 235 -36.38 -31.93 36.67
N GLY A 236 -36.08 -32.69 35.61
CA GLY A 236 -37.05 -33.60 34.96
C GLY A 236 -36.95 -33.71 33.44
N ALA A 237 -36.16 -32.86 32.77
CA ALA A 237 -36.00 -32.92 31.31
C ALA A 237 -35.27 -34.20 30.85
N PRO A 238 -35.77 -34.92 29.81
CA PRO A 238 -35.08 -36.08 29.23
C PRO A 238 -33.85 -35.66 28.39
N PRO A 239 -32.87 -36.56 28.17
CA PRO A 239 -31.69 -36.27 27.37
C PRO A 239 -32.06 -36.03 25.89
N VAL A 240 -31.53 -34.97 25.31
CA VAL A 240 -32.00 -34.41 24.02
C VAL A 240 -31.42 -35.10 22.77
N LEU A 241 -30.35 -35.91 22.89
CA LEU A 241 -29.69 -36.55 21.73
C LEU A 241 -29.39 -38.05 21.95
N PRO A 242 -29.57 -38.91 20.93
CA PRO A 242 -29.14 -40.30 20.96
C PRO A 242 -27.62 -40.47 20.84
N ILE A 243 -27.13 -41.62 21.32
CA ILE A 243 -25.69 -41.99 21.37
C ILE A 243 -25.01 -42.03 19.98
N GLN A 244 -25.77 -42.15 18.89
CA GLN A 244 -25.26 -42.34 17.53
C GLN A 244 -24.44 -41.16 17.00
N SER A 245 -24.62 -39.94 17.53
CA SER A 245 -23.83 -38.76 17.14
C SER A 245 -22.41 -38.70 17.74
N ALA A 246 -22.00 -39.70 18.51
CA ALA A 246 -20.68 -39.76 19.17
C ALA A 246 -19.61 -40.56 18.38
N MET A 247 -19.94 -41.11 17.21
CA MET A 247 -19.01 -41.91 16.39
C MET A 247 -18.40 -41.08 15.26
N ALA A 248 -17.21 -40.52 15.48
CA ALA A 248 -16.42 -39.89 14.42
C ALA A 248 -15.73 -40.95 13.53
N PRO A 249 -15.83 -40.86 12.19
CA PRO A 249 -14.98 -41.64 11.30
C PRO A 249 -13.50 -41.25 11.46
N GLY A 250 -12.61 -42.25 11.50
CA GLY A 250 -11.17 -42.01 11.64
C GLY A 250 -10.53 -41.32 10.40
N PRO A 251 -9.39 -40.63 10.57
CA PRO A 251 -8.73 -39.91 9.48
C PRO A 251 -8.13 -40.87 8.45
N SER A 252 -8.53 -40.73 7.18
CA SER A 252 -7.83 -41.35 6.06
C SER A 252 -6.59 -40.53 5.72
N LEU A 253 -5.43 -41.18 5.62
CA LEU A 253 -4.20 -40.52 5.16
C LEU A 253 -4.27 -40.29 3.65
N ALA A 254 -4.52 -39.06 3.23
CA ALA A 254 -4.20 -38.59 1.88
C ALA A 254 -2.74 -38.06 1.87
N PRO A 255 -1.85 -38.53 0.98
CA PRO A 255 -0.50 -38.01 0.89
C PRO A 255 -0.48 -36.57 0.35
N ALA A 256 0.51 -35.78 0.77
CA ALA A 256 0.65 -34.39 0.36
C ALA A 256 0.92 -34.26 -1.17
N PRO A 257 0.39 -33.22 -1.84
CA PRO A 257 0.71 -32.95 -3.24
C PRO A 257 2.20 -32.64 -3.42
N ALA A 258 2.85 -33.28 -4.40
CA ALA A 258 4.21 -32.94 -4.78
C ALA A 258 4.26 -31.56 -5.49
N PRO A 259 5.32 -30.74 -5.29
CA PRO A 259 5.48 -29.47 -6.01
C PRO A 259 5.54 -29.69 -7.53
N GLY A 260 4.61 -29.07 -8.26
CA GLY A 260 4.63 -29.07 -9.73
C GLY A 260 5.62 -28.05 -10.30
N PRO A 261 6.25 -28.30 -11.46
CA PRO A 261 7.10 -27.32 -12.13
C PRO A 261 6.29 -26.09 -12.58
N GLY A 262 6.90 -24.91 -12.47
CA GLY A 262 6.23 -23.62 -12.71
C GLY A 262 5.66 -23.46 -14.12
N GLY A 263 4.40 -23.03 -14.22
CA GLY A 263 3.70 -22.81 -15.49
C GLY A 263 3.97 -21.44 -16.14
N PRO A 264 3.40 -21.18 -17.33
CA PRO A 264 3.68 -19.97 -18.15
C PRO A 264 3.21 -18.61 -17.58
N ARG A 265 2.76 -18.58 -16.33
CA ARG A 265 2.53 -17.36 -15.55
C ARG A 265 3.44 -17.43 -14.34
N HIS A 266 4.36 -16.47 -14.19
CA HIS A 266 5.18 -16.33 -12.99
C HIS A 266 4.32 -15.92 -11.79
N HIS A 267 3.63 -16.90 -11.21
CA HIS A 267 3.08 -16.81 -9.87
C HIS A 267 4.27 -16.82 -8.91
N PHE A 268 4.71 -15.62 -8.56
CA PHE A 268 5.82 -15.39 -7.67
C PHE A 268 5.46 -15.88 -6.26
N ASN A 269 6.19 -16.87 -5.74
CA ASN A 269 5.89 -17.47 -4.45
C ASN A 269 6.74 -16.84 -3.33
N GLY A 270 6.20 -15.79 -2.72
CA GLY A 270 6.83 -15.12 -1.58
C GLY A 270 6.89 -15.98 -0.31
N GLU A 271 6.05 -17.01 -0.16
CA GLU A 271 6.15 -17.94 0.98
C GLU A 271 7.43 -18.79 0.89
N ALA A 272 7.84 -19.17 -0.33
CA ALA A 272 9.13 -19.83 -0.55
C ALA A 272 10.31 -18.89 -0.24
N GLN A 273 10.25 -17.63 -0.69
CA GLN A 273 11.30 -16.65 -0.36
C GLN A 273 11.42 -16.39 1.14
N VAL A 274 10.31 -16.22 1.85
CA VAL A 274 10.34 -16.03 3.31
C VAL A 274 10.95 -17.25 4.02
N LYS A 275 10.70 -18.46 3.52
CA LYS A 275 11.34 -19.68 4.03
C LYS A 275 12.85 -19.69 3.76
N ASP A 276 13.29 -19.32 2.55
CA ASP A 276 14.71 -19.27 2.20
C ASP A 276 15.45 -18.18 3.01
N PHE A 277 14.82 -17.03 3.23
CA PHE A 277 15.27 -15.96 4.14
C PHE A 277 15.46 -16.46 5.58
N ILE A 278 14.45 -17.14 6.16
CA ILE A 278 14.54 -17.71 7.52
C ILE A 278 15.67 -18.74 7.60
N HIS A 279 15.84 -19.55 6.55
CA HIS A 279 16.94 -20.51 6.46
C HIS A 279 18.31 -19.83 6.38
N THR A 280 18.43 -18.67 5.72
CA THR A 280 19.66 -17.86 5.70
C THR A 280 19.96 -17.24 7.06
N LEU A 281 18.98 -16.70 7.80
CA LEU A 281 19.22 -16.20 9.18
C LEU A 281 19.83 -17.28 10.08
N LEU A 282 19.27 -18.50 10.04
CA LEU A 282 19.76 -19.65 10.80
C LEU A 282 21.16 -20.14 10.35
N HIS A 283 21.58 -19.85 9.12
CA HIS A 283 22.92 -20.17 8.62
C HIS A 283 23.96 -19.08 8.87
N TYR A 284 23.53 -17.81 8.97
CA TYR A 284 24.39 -16.70 9.37
C TYR A 284 24.74 -16.79 10.86
N GLY A 285 23.74 -17.13 11.68
CA GLY A 285 23.86 -17.21 13.15
C GLY A 285 23.79 -15.83 13.81
N GLY A 286 23.51 -15.78 15.11
CA GLY A 286 23.32 -14.53 15.85
C GLY A 286 21.97 -13.84 15.60
N TYR A 287 21.06 -14.48 14.86
CA TYR A 287 19.69 -14.03 14.57
C TYR A 287 18.67 -15.17 14.75
N ASN A 288 19.00 -16.16 15.59
CA ASN A 288 18.20 -17.36 15.83
C ASN A 288 16.88 -17.03 16.54
N GLU A 289 16.90 -16.15 17.55
CA GLU A 289 15.71 -15.72 18.29
C GLU A 289 14.67 -15.08 17.34
N MET A 290 15.15 -14.29 16.37
CA MET A 290 14.28 -13.74 15.33
C MET A 290 13.75 -14.83 14.40
N ALA A 291 14.60 -15.75 13.92
CA ALA A 291 14.17 -16.83 13.04
C ALA A 291 13.11 -17.73 13.71
N ASP A 292 13.30 -18.09 14.98
CA ASP A 292 12.33 -18.87 15.75
C ASP A 292 11.05 -18.08 16.02
N ILE A 293 11.11 -16.77 16.28
CA ILE A 293 9.92 -15.91 16.35
C ILE A 293 9.16 -15.92 15.02
N LEU A 294 9.84 -15.83 13.86
CA LEU A 294 9.20 -15.88 12.55
C LEU A 294 8.57 -17.25 12.23
N VAL A 295 9.20 -18.36 12.66
CA VAL A 295 8.67 -19.72 12.51
C VAL A 295 7.47 -19.98 13.41
N ASN A 296 7.51 -19.53 14.67
CA ASN A 296 6.40 -19.66 15.60
C ASN A 296 5.22 -18.75 15.21
N LEU A 297 5.49 -17.50 14.80
CA LEU A 297 4.51 -16.55 14.28
C LEU A 297 4.22 -16.82 12.80
N THR A 298 3.71 -18.03 12.52
CA THR A 298 3.23 -18.44 11.19
C THR A 298 2.25 -17.43 10.55
N SER A 299 1.51 -16.68 11.37
CA SER A 299 0.70 -15.52 10.98
C SER A 299 1.51 -14.48 10.19
N LEU A 300 2.62 -14.02 10.77
CA LEU A 300 3.46 -12.95 10.25
C LEU A 300 4.30 -13.44 9.05
N ALA A 301 4.87 -14.64 9.12
CA ALA A 301 5.58 -15.23 7.97
C ALA A 301 4.64 -15.40 6.75
N THR A 302 3.38 -15.77 6.97
CA THR A 302 2.37 -15.85 5.90
C THR A 302 1.97 -14.46 5.39
N GLU A 303 1.82 -13.45 6.25
CA GLU A 303 1.57 -12.07 5.77
C GLU A 303 2.76 -11.51 4.98
N MET A 304 4.02 -11.74 5.39
CA MET A 304 5.21 -11.39 4.60
C MET A 304 5.22 -12.10 3.24
N GLY A 305 5.04 -13.42 3.22
CA GLY A 305 5.02 -14.19 1.97
C GLY A 305 3.92 -13.73 1.02
N ARG A 306 2.75 -13.37 1.58
CA ARG A 306 1.64 -12.77 0.84
C ARG A 306 1.97 -11.37 0.32
N LEU A 307 2.58 -10.48 1.11
CA LEU A 307 2.97 -9.13 0.68
C LEU A 307 3.91 -9.18 -0.53
N VAL A 308 4.96 -10.00 -0.44
CA VAL A 308 5.97 -10.19 -1.50
C VAL A 308 5.32 -10.81 -2.75
N SER A 309 4.39 -11.76 -2.58
CA SER A 309 3.59 -12.33 -3.69
C SER A 309 2.59 -11.33 -4.30
N GLU A 310 2.16 -10.31 -3.55
CA GLU A 310 1.33 -9.19 -4.04
C GLU A 310 2.15 -8.09 -4.74
N GLY A 311 3.47 -8.26 -4.82
CA GLY A 311 4.38 -7.39 -5.56
C GLY A 311 5.16 -6.41 -4.70
N TYR A 312 4.91 -6.34 -3.39
CA TYR A 312 5.71 -5.52 -2.48
C TYR A 312 7.17 -5.95 -2.45
N VAL A 313 7.98 -5.01 -1.98
CA VAL A 313 9.36 -5.19 -1.57
C VAL A 313 9.48 -4.78 -0.10
N LEU A 314 10.33 -5.46 0.66
CA LEU A 314 10.46 -5.35 2.11
C LEU A 314 11.93 -5.19 2.51
N THR A 315 12.18 -4.44 3.57
CA THR A 315 13.44 -4.44 4.32
C THR A 315 13.16 -4.91 5.74
N VAL A 316 13.96 -5.86 6.22
CA VAL A 316 13.84 -6.47 7.53
C VAL A 316 15.04 -6.06 8.38
N LEU A 317 14.82 -5.21 9.37
CA LEU A 317 15.83 -4.84 10.36
C LEU A 317 15.90 -5.95 11.42
N ALA A 318 16.85 -6.87 11.31
CA ALA A 318 16.94 -8.03 12.18
C ALA A 318 17.71 -7.69 13.47
N PRO A 319 17.07 -7.66 14.67
CA PRO A 319 17.80 -7.50 15.92
C PRO A 319 18.60 -8.77 16.23
N ASN A 320 19.86 -8.60 16.64
CA ASN A 320 20.71 -9.74 17.00
C ASN A 320 20.23 -10.45 18.30
N ASP A 321 20.66 -11.70 18.47
CA ASP A 321 20.29 -12.55 19.60
C ASP A 321 20.67 -11.90 20.95
N GLU A 322 21.76 -11.13 21.00
CA GLU A 322 22.09 -10.35 22.20
C GLU A 322 21.08 -9.24 22.52
N ALA A 323 20.56 -8.54 21.51
CA ALA A 323 19.55 -7.51 21.68
C ALA A 323 18.21 -8.11 22.11
N MET A 324 17.84 -9.24 21.51
CA MET A 324 16.66 -10.01 21.89
C MET A 324 16.77 -10.50 23.34
N ALA A 325 17.93 -11.01 23.76
CA ALA A 325 18.20 -11.41 25.14
C ALA A 325 18.26 -10.24 26.16
N LYS A 326 18.38 -8.99 25.71
CA LYS A 326 18.31 -7.77 26.54
C LYS A 326 16.87 -7.30 26.79
N LEU A 327 15.86 -7.87 26.11
CA LEU A 327 14.44 -7.61 26.40
C LEU A 327 14.04 -8.20 27.75
N THR A 328 13.26 -7.46 28.55
CA THR A 328 12.71 -8.06 29.77
C THR A 328 11.59 -9.03 29.42
N THR A 329 11.47 -10.10 30.21
CA THR A 329 10.38 -11.10 30.09
C THR A 329 9.01 -10.44 30.04
N ASP A 330 8.84 -9.34 30.77
CA ASP A 330 7.59 -8.61 30.91
C ASP A 330 7.16 -7.95 29.59
N GLN A 331 8.11 -7.47 28.78
CA GLN A 331 7.84 -6.90 27.45
C GLN A 331 7.46 -7.96 26.41
N LEU A 332 7.82 -9.22 26.63
CA LEU A 332 7.44 -10.36 25.78
C LEU A 332 6.21 -11.12 26.29
N SER A 333 5.78 -10.86 27.53
CA SER A 333 4.66 -11.55 28.20
C SER A 333 3.28 -11.02 27.79
N GLU A 334 3.18 -9.84 27.17
CA GLU A 334 1.92 -9.36 26.61
C GLU A 334 1.51 -10.16 25.37
N PRO A 335 0.27 -10.71 25.30
CA PRO A 335 -0.17 -11.52 24.18
C PRO A 335 -0.22 -10.70 22.88
N GLY A 336 0.67 -11.01 21.94
CA GLY A 336 0.84 -10.28 20.68
C GLY A 336 1.88 -9.15 20.72
N ALA A 337 2.62 -8.97 21.81
CA ALA A 337 3.79 -8.08 21.84
C ALA A 337 4.91 -8.50 20.86
N PRO A 338 5.36 -9.78 20.77
CA PRO A 338 6.40 -10.15 19.81
C PRO A 338 5.98 -9.93 18.35
N GLU A 339 4.70 -10.18 17.99
CA GLU A 339 4.16 -9.78 16.68
C GLU A 339 4.31 -8.27 16.45
N GLN A 340 3.89 -7.44 17.42
CA GLN A 340 3.94 -5.99 17.31
C GLN A 340 5.36 -5.44 17.22
N ILE A 341 6.31 -5.98 17.98
CA ILE A 341 7.73 -5.62 17.91
C ILE A 341 8.24 -5.94 16.50
N MET A 342 7.97 -7.15 15.99
CA MET A 342 8.45 -7.57 14.69
C MET A 342 7.85 -6.75 13.53
N TYR A 343 6.56 -6.36 13.60
CA TYR A 343 5.97 -5.43 12.62
C TYR A 343 6.62 -4.04 12.59
N TYR A 344 7.31 -3.60 13.65
CA TYR A 344 8.05 -2.33 13.64
C TYR A 344 9.45 -2.45 13.01
N HIS A 345 10.00 -3.67 12.96
CA HIS A 345 11.30 -3.97 12.35
C HIS A 345 11.23 -4.18 10.84
N ILE A 346 10.02 -4.28 10.26
CA ILE A 346 9.82 -4.50 8.81
C ILE A 346 9.33 -3.20 8.15
N ILE A 347 10.07 -2.75 7.14
CA ILE A 347 9.80 -1.58 6.30
C ILE A 347 9.24 -2.06 4.95
N PRO A 348 8.10 -1.53 4.43
CA PRO A 348 7.52 -1.93 3.16
C PRO A 348 8.15 -1.21 1.95
N GLU A 349 9.48 -1.17 1.90
CA GLU A 349 10.32 -0.57 0.86
C GLU A 349 11.61 -1.40 0.74
N TYR A 350 12.29 -1.38 -0.40
CA TYR A 350 13.58 -2.08 -0.58
C TYR A 350 14.74 -1.13 -0.25
N GLN A 351 15.54 -1.48 0.76
CA GLN A 351 16.62 -0.63 1.26
C GLN A 351 17.85 -1.49 1.61
N THR A 352 18.90 -1.36 0.78
CA THR A 352 20.24 -1.90 1.08
C THR A 352 21.01 -0.97 2.03
N GLU A 353 22.15 -1.42 2.56
CA GLU A 353 23.09 -0.55 3.30
C GLU A 353 23.40 0.73 2.52
N GLU A 354 23.83 0.59 1.26
CA GLU A 354 24.21 1.73 0.42
C GLU A 354 23.06 2.74 0.24
N SER A 355 21.83 2.24 0.02
CA SER A 355 20.65 3.08 -0.14
C SER A 355 20.35 3.87 1.13
N MET A 356 20.40 3.21 2.30
CA MET A 356 20.14 3.86 3.58
C MET A 356 21.24 4.84 3.97
N TYR A 357 22.52 4.46 3.82
CA TYR A 357 23.66 5.32 4.13
C TYR A 357 23.66 6.58 3.26
N ASN A 358 23.49 6.46 1.94
CA ASN A 358 23.38 7.60 1.04
C ASN A 358 22.18 8.49 1.39
N SER A 359 21.04 7.90 1.80
CA SER A 359 19.85 8.65 2.20
C SER A 359 20.06 9.44 3.50
N VAL A 360 20.60 8.83 4.57
CA VAL A 360 20.85 9.55 5.83
C VAL A 360 21.96 10.59 5.70
N ARG A 361 23.00 10.31 4.89
CA ARG A 361 24.09 11.27 4.62
C ARG A 361 23.61 12.49 3.81
N ARG A 362 22.64 12.31 2.90
CA ARG A 362 22.07 13.38 2.08
C ARG A 362 21.01 14.21 2.80
N PHE A 363 20.19 13.59 3.66
CA PHE A 363 19.01 14.22 4.28
C PHE A 363 19.11 14.40 5.82
N GLY A 364 20.17 13.88 6.46
CA GLY A 364 20.47 14.04 7.89
C GLY A 364 19.60 13.20 8.84
N LYS A 365 18.27 13.28 8.74
CA LYS A 365 17.32 12.39 9.43
C LYS A 365 16.23 11.93 8.46
N VAL A 366 16.23 10.64 8.14
CA VAL A 366 15.21 9.97 7.32
C VAL A 366 14.15 9.34 8.24
N LYS A 367 12.94 9.09 7.72
CA LYS A 367 11.87 8.37 8.41
C LYS A 367 11.24 7.33 7.48
N TYR A 368 11.52 6.05 7.68
CA TYR A 368 10.91 4.96 6.92
C TYR A 368 9.55 4.58 7.52
N GLU A 369 8.58 4.23 6.68
CA GLU A 369 7.31 3.64 7.16
C GLU A 369 7.57 2.19 7.63
N THR A 370 6.78 1.69 8.58
CA THR A 370 6.89 0.30 9.06
C THR A 370 5.57 -0.44 8.88
N LEU A 371 5.57 -1.78 8.91
CA LEU A 371 4.32 -2.55 8.90
C LEU A 371 3.45 -2.23 10.14
N ARG A 372 4.04 -1.79 11.25
CA ARG A 372 3.35 -1.27 12.45
C ARG A 372 2.78 0.15 12.23
N PHE A 373 2.00 0.34 11.16
CA PHE A 373 1.30 1.59 10.85
C PHE A 373 0.48 2.10 12.06
N PRO A 374 0.58 3.39 12.45
CA PRO A 374 1.17 4.52 11.70
C PRO A 374 2.65 4.81 12.02
N HIS A 375 3.31 4.00 12.85
CA HIS A 375 4.63 4.34 13.38
C HIS A 375 5.72 4.25 12.30
N LYS A 376 6.65 5.20 12.34
CA LYS A 376 7.77 5.32 11.40
C LYS A 376 9.09 5.19 12.15
N VAL A 377 10.02 4.40 11.63
CA VAL A 377 11.37 4.29 12.19
C VAL A 377 12.23 5.43 11.65
N ALA A 378 12.85 6.17 12.56
CA ALA A 378 13.83 7.19 12.23
C ALA A 378 15.20 6.56 11.90
N ALA A 379 15.93 7.15 10.94
CA ALA A 379 17.32 6.80 10.66
C ALA A 379 18.20 8.05 10.54
N LYS A 380 19.45 7.95 10.95
CA LYS A 380 20.49 9.00 10.88
C LYS A 380 21.85 8.40 10.55
N GLU A 381 22.79 9.23 10.09
CA GLU A 381 24.22 8.88 10.11
C GLU A 381 24.75 9.03 11.54
N ALA A 382 25.49 8.03 12.03
CA ALA A 382 26.25 8.09 13.27
C ALA A 382 27.46 7.16 13.20
N ASP A 383 28.63 7.65 13.62
CA ASP A 383 29.85 6.86 13.79
C ASP A 383 30.33 6.10 12.53
N GLY A 384 29.91 6.56 11.34
CA GLY A 384 30.19 5.95 10.03
C GLY A 384 29.15 4.93 9.56
N SER A 385 28.14 4.61 10.37
CA SER A 385 27.05 3.67 10.07
C SER A 385 25.67 4.37 10.06
N VAL A 386 24.63 3.61 9.71
CA VAL A 386 23.23 4.02 9.85
C VAL A 386 22.73 3.67 11.25
N LYS A 387 22.20 4.66 11.97
CA LYS A 387 21.61 4.51 13.30
C LYS A 387 20.11 4.74 13.27
N PHE A 388 19.36 3.72 13.68
CA PHE A 388 17.91 3.68 13.74
C PHE A 388 17.39 4.10 15.13
N GLY A 389 16.18 4.65 15.18
CA GLY A 389 15.50 5.09 16.41
C GLY A 389 15.98 6.45 16.95
N SER A 390 15.65 6.71 18.22
CA SER A 390 16.01 7.93 18.97
C SER A 390 16.27 7.59 20.44
N GLY A 391 17.18 8.33 21.10
CA GLY A 391 17.49 8.14 22.51
C GLY A 391 18.12 6.78 22.83
N ASP A 392 17.87 6.27 24.04
CA ASP A 392 18.51 5.05 24.57
C ASP A 392 17.99 3.74 23.97
N ARG A 393 16.95 3.80 23.12
CA ARG A 393 16.39 2.67 22.34
C ARG A 393 16.75 2.76 20.85
N SER A 394 17.95 3.27 20.56
CA SER A 394 18.52 3.30 19.22
C SER A 394 19.34 2.05 18.92
N ALA A 395 19.35 1.61 17.66
CA ALA A 395 20.21 0.53 17.18
C ALA A 395 21.08 0.99 16.01
N TYR A 396 22.31 0.50 15.91
CA TYR A 396 23.17 0.66 14.75
C TYR A 396 22.96 -0.48 13.75
N LEU A 397 23.13 -0.19 12.46
CA LEU A 397 23.39 -1.20 11.44
C LEU A 397 24.76 -1.82 11.72
N PHE A 398 24.78 -3.15 11.87
CA PHE A 398 25.94 -3.93 12.28
C PHE A 398 26.35 -4.95 11.21
N ASP A 399 25.43 -5.81 10.77
CA ASP A 399 25.63 -6.76 9.68
C ASP A 399 24.80 -6.33 8.44
N PRO A 400 25.39 -5.65 7.45
CA PRO A 400 24.67 -5.19 6.26
C PRO A 400 24.34 -6.33 5.29
N ASP A 401 23.20 -6.20 4.60
CA ASP A 401 22.78 -7.02 3.45
C ASP A 401 22.88 -8.56 3.65
N ILE A 402 22.57 -9.06 4.86
CA ILE A 402 22.60 -10.49 5.27
C ILE A 402 21.89 -11.41 4.26
N TYR A 403 20.78 -10.92 3.69
CA TYR A 403 20.03 -11.57 2.62
C TYR A 403 19.47 -10.49 1.70
N THR A 404 19.70 -10.62 0.40
CA THR A 404 19.16 -9.73 -0.64
C THR A 404 18.77 -10.54 -1.87
N ASP A 405 17.52 -10.43 -2.31
CA ASP A 405 17.00 -11.15 -3.49
C ASP A 405 16.32 -10.21 -4.53
N GLY A 406 16.35 -8.90 -4.30
CA GLY A 406 15.65 -7.89 -5.12
C GLY A 406 14.19 -7.62 -4.73
N ARG A 407 13.64 -8.32 -3.73
CA ARG A 407 12.36 -8.03 -3.08
C ARG A 407 12.47 -7.93 -1.56
N ILE A 408 13.17 -8.85 -0.92
CA ILE A 408 13.48 -8.84 0.51
C ILE A 408 14.95 -8.44 0.64
N SER A 409 15.21 -7.48 1.53
CA SER A 409 16.53 -7.14 2.03
C SER A 409 16.55 -7.30 3.55
N VAL A 410 17.66 -7.76 4.13
CA VAL A 410 17.79 -8.07 5.55
C VAL A 410 19.04 -7.43 6.11
N GLN A 411 18.88 -6.73 7.24
CA GLN A 411 19.85 -5.79 7.78
C GLN A 411 20.01 -6.04 9.27
N GLY A 412 21.14 -6.56 9.72
CA GLY A 412 21.39 -6.89 11.12
C GLY A 412 21.65 -5.63 11.96
N ILE A 413 20.96 -5.52 13.10
CA ILE A 413 21.05 -4.38 14.02
C ILE A 413 21.35 -4.82 15.46
N ASP A 414 22.08 -3.99 16.20
CA ASP A 414 22.61 -4.29 17.55
C ASP A 414 21.62 -4.06 18.71
N GLY A 415 20.37 -3.71 18.41
CA GLY A 415 19.36 -3.30 19.39
C GLY A 415 17.93 -3.50 18.89
N VAL A 416 17.00 -3.80 19.80
CA VAL A 416 15.57 -3.94 19.47
C VAL A 416 14.91 -2.57 19.39
N LEU A 417 14.31 -2.27 18.25
CA LEU A 417 13.65 -1.00 17.98
C LEU A 417 12.23 -0.98 18.54
N PHE A 418 11.87 0.14 19.16
CA PHE A 418 10.53 0.41 19.67
C PHE A 418 9.93 1.65 19.01
N PRO A 419 8.59 1.70 18.83
CA PRO A 419 7.92 2.92 18.40
C PRO A 419 8.26 4.06 19.37
N GLU A 420 8.54 5.25 18.83
CA GLU A 420 8.41 6.48 19.61
C GLU A 420 6.94 6.56 20.05
N GLU A 421 6.68 6.40 21.36
CA GLU A 421 5.41 6.78 21.95
C GLU A 421 5.24 8.28 21.76
N GLU A 422 4.09 8.70 21.24
CA GLU A 422 3.77 10.13 21.14
C GLU A 422 3.47 10.66 22.55
N GLU A 423 4.53 11.01 23.31
CA GLU A 423 4.41 12.01 24.36
C GLU A 423 3.72 13.22 23.71
N GLU A 424 2.46 13.49 24.10
CA GLU A 424 1.77 14.70 23.68
C GLU A 424 2.71 15.87 23.97
N THR A 425 3.07 16.62 22.93
CA THR A 425 3.99 17.75 23.09
C THR A 425 3.27 18.90 23.77
N VAL A 426 3.05 18.75 25.08
CA VAL A 426 2.61 19.77 26.01
C VAL A 426 3.63 20.90 25.92
N LYS A 427 3.30 21.88 25.08
CA LYS A 427 4.11 23.07 24.82
C LYS A 427 4.28 23.82 26.14
N LYS A 428 5.34 23.48 26.90
CA LYS A 428 5.75 24.23 28.09
C LYS A 428 5.80 25.71 27.67
N PRO A 429 4.91 26.58 28.20
CA PRO A 429 4.88 27.96 27.76
C PRO A 429 6.23 28.59 28.06
N SER A 430 6.81 29.24 27.04
CA SER A 430 8.14 29.85 27.15
C SER A 430 8.19 30.81 28.34
N GLY A 431 9.24 30.66 29.16
CA GLY A 431 9.33 31.33 30.44
C GLY A 431 9.11 32.84 30.34
N SER A 432 8.27 33.38 31.22
CA SER A 432 7.89 34.79 31.20
C SER A 432 9.08 35.70 31.47
N VAL A 433 9.56 36.39 30.44
CA VAL A 433 10.61 37.40 30.53
C VAL A 433 10.13 38.54 31.42
N LYS A 434 10.57 38.55 32.69
CA LYS A 434 10.24 39.60 33.66
C LYS A 434 10.86 40.92 33.18
N LYS A 435 10.03 41.79 32.62
CA LYS A 435 10.40 43.15 32.22
C LYS A 435 10.79 43.96 33.45
N VAL A 436 12.09 44.07 33.74
CA VAL A 436 12.61 44.84 34.86
C VAL A 436 12.30 46.33 34.65
N VAL A 437 11.43 46.88 35.49
CA VAL A 437 11.14 48.31 35.52
C VAL A 437 12.25 49.00 36.33
N GLN A 438 13.09 49.78 35.64
CA GLN A 438 14.19 50.50 36.27
C GLN A 438 13.69 51.82 36.87
N THR A 439 13.44 51.82 38.19
CA THR A 439 12.96 53.00 38.91
C THR A 439 14.04 54.10 38.97
N ARG A 440 13.87 55.19 38.22
CA ARG A 440 14.71 56.38 38.39
C ARG A 440 14.44 57.03 39.75
N ARG A 441 15.38 56.91 40.69
CA ARG A 441 15.47 57.83 41.83
C ARG A 441 15.88 59.20 41.32
N GLY A 442 15.04 60.21 41.56
CA GLY A 442 15.49 61.59 41.61
C GLY A 442 15.99 61.90 43.01
N THR A 443 17.11 62.63 43.11
CA THR A 443 17.59 63.28 44.32
C THR A 443 17.99 64.71 43.93
N PHE A 444 17.72 65.65 44.83
CA PHE A 444 18.21 67.03 44.80
C PHE A 444 19.76 66.99 44.76
N ASP A 445 20.47 67.95 44.14
CA ASP A 445 20.33 69.41 44.24
C ASP A 445 20.25 70.17 42.90
#